data_AF-A0AA35IBJ6-F1
#
_entry.id   AF-A0AA35IBJ6-F1
#
_cell.length_a   1.000
_cell.length_b   1.000
_cell.length_c   1.000
_cell.angle_alpha   90.00
_cell.angle_beta   90.00
_cell.angle_gamma   90.00
#
_symmetry.space_group_name_H-M   'P 1'
#
loop_
_entity.id
_entity.type
_entity.pdbx_description
1 polymer ?
#
loop_
_entity_poly.entity_id
_entity_poly.type
_entity_poly.pdbx_seq_one_letter_code
_entity_poly.pdbx_strand_id
1 'polypeptide(L)'
;MSLALDEILHLPGLHEMRVLAGARNLQRRVRWPYVAENEGIVEWVMGGELVFVTGINHPRGEANLLSLVEDGEAVGIAGMVILTGGSFIQSVPASVIARAEQLGLPLIEQPYALKMVVVTHLIGTALVQMSQVRRSRHDILGQLLTGDYPSLAIARQRATHLQLALDAPRRLLALRLSGVDGLFERHGLAHGERTWQATRQALEDQLEAWCRQRPGSVMAQLPGDLFVVLMADTHDLPDTLAALYRQLQAVTGEAEFAHGLVEPGRGLCALSPGPQRGTPGPGRGPAPAPGQRLLQLQ
;
A
#
# COMPACT_ATOMS: atom_id res chain seq x y z
N MET A 1 3.97 4.08 5.59
CA MET A 1 2.78 4.18 6.46
C MET A 1 1.86 5.15 5.78
N SER A 2 0.74 4.68 5.27
CA SER A 2 -0.23 5.54 4.60
C SER A 2 -1.61 4.92 4.65
N LEU A 3 -2.62 5.78 4.57
CA LEU A 3 -4.03 5.42 4.55
C LEU A 3 -4.66 6.10 3.34
N ALA A 4 -5.60 5.45 2.66
CA ALA A 4 -6.27 6.12 1.55
C ALA A 4 -7.16 7.27 2.06
N LEU A 5 -7.31 8.31 1.25
CA LEU A 5 -8.05 9.50 1.65
C LEU A 5 -9.54 9.20 1.87
N ASP A 6 -10.11 8.28 1.10
CA ASP A 6 -11.45 7.74 1.33
C ASP A 6 -11.59 7.13 2.73
N GLU A 7 -10.66 6.27 3.15
CA GLU A 7 -10.65 5.66 4.49
C GLU A 7 -10.57 6.73 5.59
N ILE A 8 -9.77 7.80 5.37
CA ILE A 8 -9.67 8.93 6.29
C ILE A 8 -11.02 9.64 6.44
N LEU A 9 -11.68 9.97 5.32
CA LEU A 9 -12.95 10.70 5.35
C LEU A 9 -14.09 9.89 6.00
N HIS A 10 -13.96 8.56 6.06
CA HIS A 10 -14.90 7.67 6.75
C HIS A 10 -14.58 7.47 8.24
N LEU A 11 -13.50 8.04 8.77
CA LEU A 11 -13.18 7.93 10.20
C LEU A 11 -14.32 8.53 11.05
N PRO A 12 -14.74 7.84 12.13
CA PRO A 12 -15.74 8.36 13.05
C PRO A 12 -15.35 9.74 13.57
N GLY A 13 -16.23 10.73 13.37
CA GLY A 13 -15.99 12.12 13.77
C GLY A 13 -15.46 13.05 12.68
N LEU A 14 -15.17 12.55 11.47
CA LEU A 14 -14.78 13.36 10.31
C LEU A 14 -15.90 13.56 9.28
N HIS A 15 -17.14 13.15 9.61
CA HIS A 15 -18.29 13.17 8.69
C HIS A 15 -18.69 14.58 8.20
N GLU A 16 -18.29 15.62 8.91
CA GLU A 16 -18.55 17.01 8.52
C GLU A 16 -17.57 17.51 7.43
N MET A 17 -16.48 16.78 7.17
CA MET A 17 -15.57 17.11 6.08
C MET A 17 -16.23 16.79 4.73
N ARG A 18 -16.16 17.73 3.78
CA ARG A 18 -16.86 17.63 2.50
C ARG A 18 -15.89 17.68 1.34
N VAL A 19 -15.96 16.68 0.46
CA VAL A 19 -15.20 16.70 -0.80
C VAL A 19 -15.84 17.72 -1.74
N LEU A 20 -15.07 18.71 -2.16
CA LEU A 20 -15.48 19.77 -3.09
C LEU A 20 -15.04 19.46 -4.53
N ALA A 21 -13.90 18.81 -4.70
CA ALA A 21 -13.34 18.42 -6.00
C ALA A 21 -12.47 17.17 -5.88
N GLY A 22 -12.17 16.51 -7.00
CA GLY A 22 -11.25 15.39 -7.08
C GLY A 22 -11.80 14.09 -6.50
N ALA A 23 -13.12 13.92 -6.42
CA ALA A 23 -13.77 12.75 -5.80
C ALA A 23 -13.39 11.40 -6.45
N ARG A 24 -12.95 11.43 -7.72
CA ARG A 24 -12.45 10.23 -8.44
C ARG A 24 -11.05 9.79 -7.99
N ASN A 25 -10.38 10.59 -7.17
CA ASN A 25 -8.99 10.38 -6.75
C ASN A 25 -8.83 10.20 -5.23
N LEU A 26 -9.89 9.82 -4.51
CA LEU A 26 -9.85 9.59 -3.06
C LEU A 26 -9.02 8.35 -2.65
N GLN A 27 -8.59 7.52 -3.60
CA GLN A 27 -7.64 6.43 -3.37
C GLN A 27 -6.18 6.91 -3.13
N ARG A 28 -5.89 8.22 -3.30
CA ARG A 28 -4.56 8.78 -3.00
C ARG A 28 -4.17 8.47 -1.56
N ARG A 29 -2.93 8.01 -1.36
CA ARG A 29 -2.44 7.54 -0.05
C ARG A 29 -1.87 8.71 0.77
N VAL A 30 -2.51 9.04 1.87
CA VAL A 30 -2.06 10.03 2.85
C VAL A 30 -1.02 9.41 3.77
N ARG A 31 0.18 9.99 3.82
CA ARG A 31 1.26 9.55 4.71
C ARG A 31 1.22 10.22 6.07
N TRP A 32 0.85 11.49 6.10
CA TRP A 32 0.74 12.34 7.30
C TRP A 32 0.01 13.66 6.98
N PRO A 33 -0.61 14.31 7.97
CA PRO A 33 -1.15 15.65 7.83
C PRO A 33 -0.05 16.72 7.93
N TYR A 34 -0.17 17.79 7.14
CA TYR A 34 0.70 18.97 7.20
C TYR A 34 -0.13 20.25 7.23
N VAL A 35 0.18 21.20 8.10
CA VAL A 35 -0.54 22.48 8.17
C VAL A 35 0.30 23.54 7.45
N ALA A 36 -0.27 24.13 6.39
CA ALA A 36 0.37 25.17 5.60
C ALA A 36 0.19 26.54 6.25
N GLU A 37 1.26 27.02 6.87
CA GLU A 37 1.29 28.32 7.56
C GLU A 37 1.98 29.43 6.72
N ASN A 38 2.72 29.05 5.67
CA ASN A 38 3.46 29.95 4.78
C ASN A 38 2.68 30.28 3.49
N GLU A 39 3.13 31.27 2.70
CA GLU A 39 2.48 31.67 1.44
C GLU A 39 2.36 30.49 0.46
N GLY A 40 3.44 29.73 0.26
CA GLY A 40 3.49 28.52 -0.56
C GLY A 40 3.87 27.26 0.24
N ILE A 41 3.82 26.11 -0.41
CA ILE A 41 4.09 24.79 0.21
C ILE A 41 5.25 24.01 -0.42
N VAL A 42 5.72 24.40 -1.60
CA VAL A 42 6.67 23.63 -2.42
C VAL A 42 7.95 23.24 -1.67
N GLU A 43 8.50 24.13 -0.85
CA GLU A 43 9.74 23.89 -0.11
C GLU A 43 9.56 23.01 1.14
N TRP A 44 8.32 22.72 1.53
CA TRP A 44 7.99 22.12 2.83
C TRP A 44 7.33 20.75 2.76
N VAL A 45 6.81 20.36 1.59
CA VAL A 45 6.13 19.09 1.36
C VAL A 45 6.94 18.18 0.44
N MET A 46 6.80 16.87 0.60
CA MET A 46 7.57 15.86 -0.15
C MET A 46 6.71 14.94 -1.02
N GLY A 47 5.39 15.11 -1.00
CA GLY A 47 4.43 14.25 -1.66
C GLY A 47 3.77 13.26 -0.70
N GLY A 48 2.47 13.03 -0.94
CA GLY A 48 1.62 12.18 -0.10
C GLY A 48 1.12 12.82 1.20
N GLU A 49 1.39 14.10 1.45
CA GLU A 49 0.78 14.87 2.55
C GLU A 49 -0.72 15.11 2.32
N LEU A 50 -1.50 15.15 3.40
CA LEU A 50 -2.79 15.84 3.40
C LEU A 50 -2.57 17.26 3.94
N VAL A 51 -2.63 18.26 3.07
CA VAL A 51 -2.25 19.64 3.40
C VAL A 51 -3.46 20.42 3.92
N PHE A 52 -3.37 21.00 5.11
CA PHE A 52 -4.40 21.82 5.73
C PHE A 52 -4.09 23.31 5.55
N VAL A 53 -5.07 24.07 5.08
CA VAL A 53 -4.98 25.52 4.84
C VAL A 53 -6.03 26.22 5.70
N THR A 54 -5.58 27.09 6.62
CA THR A 54 -6.48 27.67 7.65
C THR A 54 -6.74 29.17 7.52
N GLY A 55 -5.80 29.92 6.95
CA GLY A 55 -5.88 31.38 6.91
C GLY A 55 -5.50 32.11 8.21
N ILE A 56 -5.14 31.38 9.27
CA ILE A 56 -4.88 31.96 10.61
C ILE A 56 -3.57 32.73 10.63
N ASN A 57 -2.47 32.09 10.22
CA ASN A 57 -1.13 32.69 10.25
C ASN A 57 -0.81 33.49 8.98
N HIS A 58 -1.54 33.22 7.89
CA HIS A 58 -1.36 33.89 6.61
C HIS A 58 -2.73 34.06 5.94
N PRO A 59 -3.18 35.30 5.66
CA PRO A 59 -4.44 35.54 4.95
C PRO A 59 -4.47 34.83 3.60
N ARG A 60 -5.56 34.14 3.29
CA ARG A 60 -5.70 33.36 2.04
C ARG A 60 -6.70 34.03 1.11
N GLY A 61 -6.19 34.64 0.05
CA GLY A 61 -6.99 35.11 -1.08
C GLY A 61 -7.14 34.04 -2.16
N GLU A 62 -8.08 34.25 -3.08
CA GLU A 62 -8.34 33.34 -4.21
C GLU A 62 -7.09 33.02 -5.03
N ALA A 63 -6.28 34.04 -5.36
CA ALA A 63 -5.03 33.86 -6.10
C ALA A 63 -4.02 32.97 -5.37
N ASN A 64 -3.90 33.13 -4.05
CA ASN A 64 -3.02 32.28 -3.25
C ASN A 64 -3.54 30.83 -3.17
N LEU A 65 -4.84 30.65 -2.97
CA LEU A 65 -5.46 29.30 -2.96
C LEU A 65 -5.30 28.59 -4.31
N LEU A 66 -5.43 29.31 -5.43
CA LEU A 66 -5.15 28.76 -6.76
C LEU A 66 -3.68 28.33 -6.87
N SER A 67 -2.73 29.17 -6.45
CA SER A 67 -1.31 28.80 -6.45
C SER A 67 -1.03 27.56 -5.62
N LEU A 68 -1.62 27.45 -4.43
CA LEU A 68 -1.46 26.29 -3.56
C LEU A 68 -1.99 25.00 -4.19
N VAL A 69 -3.10 25.07 -4.92
CA VAL A 69 -3.67 23.92 -5.64
C VAL A 69 -2.73 23.45 -6.76
N GLU A 70 -2.15 24.38 -7.52
CA GLU A 70 -1.15 24.06 -8.56
C GLU A 70 0.11 23.45 -7.96
N ASP A 71 0.67 24.11 -6.93
CA ASP A 71 1.87 23.66 -6.22
C ASP A 71 1.65 22.27 -5.61
N GLY A 72 0.49 22.05 -5.00
CA GLY A 72 0.12 20.78 -4.38
C GLY A 72 0.07 19.64 -5.37
N GLU A 73 -0.54 19.85 -6.54
CA GLU A 73 -0.56 18.82 -7.58
C GLU A 73 0.84 18.59 -8.16
N ALA A 74 1.61 19.65 -8.41
CA ALA A 74 2.97 19.54 -8.93
C ALA A 74 3.91 18.74 -8.01
N VAL A 75 3.77 18.90 -6.69
CA VAL A 75 4.54 18.13 -5.69
C VAL A 75 3.95 16.73 -5.44
N GLY A 76 2.69 16.50 -5.82
CA GLY A 76 2.02 15.21 -5.63
C GLY A 76 1.50 14.98 -4.20
N ILE A 77 0.90 16.01 -3.59
CA ILE A 77 0.21 15.84 -2.30
C ILE A 77 -1.00 14.90 -2.46
N ALA A 78 -1.39 14.24 -1.37
CA ALA A 78 -2.53 13.32 -1.37
C ALA A 78 -3.87 14.06 -1.47
N GLY A 79 -3.95 15.29 -0.95
CA GLY A 79 -5.11 16.16 -1.05
C GLY A 79 -4.91 17.46 -0.26
N MET A 80 -5.86 18.38 -0.41
CA MET A 80 -5.86 19.66 0.28
C MET A 80 -7.16 19.88 1.05
N VAL A 81 -7.04 20.24 2.33
CA VAL A 81 -8.14 20.56 3.23
C VAL A 81 -8.15 22.07 3.48
N ILE A 82 -9.25 22.75 3.18
CA ILE A 82 -9.44 24.16 3.48
C ILE A 82 -10.38 24.29 4.68
N LEU A 83 -9.90 24.93 5.75
CA LEU A 83 -10.70 25.25 6.91
C LEU A 83 -11.58 26.47 6.62
N THR A 84 -12.88 26.27 6.47
CA THR A 84 -13.83 27.34 6.16
C THR A 84 -14.60 27.80 7.40
N GLY A 85 -14.82 29.12 7.50
CA GLY A 85 -15.54 29.76 8.60
C GLY A 85 -15.46 31.28 8.52
N GLY A 86 -16.26 31.97 9.33
CA GLY A 86 -16.45 33.42 9.22
C GLY A 86 -15.20 34.29 9.41
N SER A 87 -14.16 33.79 10.08
CA SER A 87 -13.01 34.61 10.52
C SER A 87 -11.83 34.67 9.54
N PHE A 88 -11.58 33.63 8.75
CA PHE A 88 -10.35 33.51 7.95
C PHE A 88 -10.66 33.25 6.47
N ILE A 89 -11.25 32.09 6.17
CA ILE A 89 -11.65 31.71 4.81
C ILE A 89 -13.15 31.46 4.85
N GLN A 90 -13.96 32.41 4.39
CA GLN A 90 -15.42 32.31 4.52
C GLN A 90 -16.00 31.14 3.71
N SER A 91 -15.49 30.94 2.50
CA SER A 91 -15.85 29.85 1.61
C SER A 91 -14.72 29.60 0.61
N VAL A 92 -14.69 28.41 0.02
CA VAL A 92 -13.75 28.10 -1.06
C VAL A 92 -14.27 28.70 -2.37
N PRO A 93 -13.51 29.58 -3.07
CA PRO A 93 -13.94 30.16 -4.33
C PRO A 93 -14.22 29.11 -5.40
N ALA A 94 -15.26 29.32 -6.23
CA ALA A 94 -15.64 28.37 -7.27
C ALA A 94 -14.53 28.10 -8.30
N SER A 95 -13.68 29.10 -8.58
CA SER A 95 -12.50 28.98 -9.41
C SER A 95 -11.48 27.98 -8.85
N VAL A 96 -11.24 28.01 -7.53
CA VAL A 96 -10.34 27.08 -6.83
C VAL A 96 -10.88 25.65 -6.90
N ILE A 97 -12.19 25.48 -6.67
CA ILE A 97 -12.86 24.17 -6.79
C ILE A 97 -12.73 23.64 -8.22
N ALA A 98 -13.07 24.46 -9.22
CA ALA A 98 -12.97 24.08 -10.62
C ALA A 98 -11.53 23.72 -11.01
N ARG A 99 -10.55 24.45 -10.50
CA ARG A 99 -9.14 24.19 -10.80
C ARG A 99 -8.65 22.89 -10.17
N ALA A 100 -9.01 22.63 -8.92
CA ALA A 100 -8.69 21.36 -8.26
C ALA A 100 -9.33 20.17 -8.99
N GLU A 101 -10.58 20.29 -9.47
CA GLU A 101 -11.22 19.23 -10.26
C GLU A 101 -10.50 18.98 -11.59
N GLN A 102 -10.07 20.04 -12.29
CA GLN A 102 -9.29 19.91 -13.53
C GLN A 102 -7.97 19.18 -13.33
N LEU A 103 -7.28 19.49 -12.22
CA LEU A 103 -6.04 18.82 -11.84
C LEU A 103 -6.27 17.41 -11.26
N GLY A 104 -7.50 17.08 -10.89
CA GLY A 104 -7.82 15.85 -10.20
C GLY A 104 -7.31 15.80 -8.75
N LEU A 105 -6.93 16.96 -8.18
CA LEU A 105 -6.48 17.06 -6.79
C LEU A 105 -7.70 16.99 -5.86
N PRO A 106 -7.76 16.03 -4.91
CA PRO A 106 -8.82 16.03 -3.90
C PRO A 106 -8.79 17.31 -3.07
N LEU A 107 -9.87 18.09 -3.17
CA LEU A 107 -10.08 19.31 -2.39
C LEU A 107 -11.21 19.07 -1.41
N ILE A 108 -10.94 19.29 -0.14
CA ILE A 108 -11.84 18.98 0.97
C ILE A 108 -12.09 20.25 1.77
N GLU A 109 -13.33 20.47 2.14
CA GLU A 109 -13.72 21.48 3.10
C GLU A 109 -13.76 20.88 4.50
N GLN A 110 -13.15 21.57 5.46
CA GLN A 110 -13.34 21.32 6.88
C GLN A 110 -14.07 22.52 7.48
N PRO A 111 -15.27 22.36 8.07
CA PRO A 111 -15.94 23.47 8.73
C PRO A 111 -15.20 23.86 10.02
N TYR A 112 -15.19 25.15 10.34
CA TYR A 112 -14.51 25.68 11.54
C TYR A 112 -15.01 25.07 12.87
N ALA A 113 -16.26 24.62 12.91
CA ALA A 113 -16.83 23.91 14.06
C ALA A 113 -16.11 22.59 14.36
N LEU A 114 -15.61 21.91 13.32
CA LEU A 114 -14.79 20.72 13.43
C LEU A 114 -13.35 21.11 13.75
N LYS A 115 -12.99 21.02 15.03
CA LYS A 115 -11.69 21.49 15.53
C LYS A 115 -10.53 20.74 14.90
N MET A 116 -9.51 21.48 14.44
CA MET A 116 -8.30 20.93 13.83
C MET A 116 -7.62 19.86 14.69
N VAL A 117 -7.54 20.06 16.02
CA VAL A 117 -6.96 19.08 16.94
C VAL A 117 -7.69 17.73 16.93
N VAL A 118 -9.02 17.73 16.72
CA VAL A 118 -9.80 16.49 16.59
C VAL A 118 -9.44 15.81 15.29
N VAL A 119 -9.40 16.56 14.19
CA VAL A 119 -9.07 16.04 12.85
C VAL A 119 -7.66 15.45 12.81
N THR A 120 -6.65 16.22 13.23
CA THR A 120 -5.26 15.76 13.18
C THR A 120 -4.99 14.62 14.15
N HIS A 121 -5.64 14.59 15.31
CA HIS A 121 -5.56 13.45 16.24
C HIS A 121 -6.16 12.18 15.63
N LEU A 122 -7.38 12.23 15.08
CA LEU A 122 -8.02 11.07 14.47
C LEU A 122 -7.20 10.51 13.30
N ILE A 123 -6.72 11.38 12.41
CA ILE A 123 -5.87 10.98 11.28
C ILE A 123 -4.55 10.40 11.77
N GLY A 124 -3.88 11.06 12.71
CA GLY A 124 -2.60 10.59 13.28
C GLY A 124 -2.75 9.23 13.96
N THR A 125 -3.78 9.05 14.78
CA THR A 125 -4.09 7.76 15.42
C THR A 125 -4.36 6.67 14.39
N ALA A 126 -5.18 6.95 13.36
CA ALA A 126 -5.50 5.98 12.32
C ALA A 126 -4.25 5.55 11.53
N LEU A 127 -3.37 6.50 11.17
CA LEU A 127 -2.10 6.21 10.49
C LEU A 127 -1.19 5.31 11.32
N VAL A 128 -1.07 5.59 12.63
CA VAL A 128 -0.27 4.78 13.55
C VAL A 128 -0.87 3.39 13.72
N GLN A 129 -2.18 3.28 13.95
CA GLN A 129 -2.88 2.01 14.09
C GLN A 129 -2.75 1.15 12.82
N MET A 130 -2.95 1.74 11.64
CA MET A 130 -2.78 1.03 10.36
C MET A 130 -1.34 0.51 10.21
N SER A 131 -0.34 1.29 10.64
CA SER A 131 1.05 0.84 10.63
C SER A 131 1.31 -0.36 11.55
N GLN A 132 0.68 -0.37 12.74
CA GLN A 132 0.79 -1.44 13.72
C GLN A 132 0.10 -2.72 13.25
N VAL A 133 -1.10 -2.59 12.66
CA VAL A 133 -1.83 -3.71 12.05
C VAL A 133 -1.02 -4.27 10.88
N ARG A 134 -0.48 -3.42 10.01
CA ARG A 134 0.38 -3.85 8.90
C ARG A 134 1.61 -4.60 9.43
N ARG A 135 2.32 -4.08 10.43
CA ARG A 135 3.48 -4.76 11.05
C ARG A 135 3.08 -6.12 11.65
N SER A 136 2.00 -6.15 12.41
CA SER A 136 1.51 -7.38 13.04
C SER A 136 1.11 -8.45 12.01
N ARG A 137 0.56 -8.03 10.86
CA ARG A 137 0.28 -8.89 9.71
C ARG A 137 1.55 -9.46 9.08
N HIS A 138 2.58 -8.63 8.88
CA HIS A 138 3.88 -9.10 8.41
C HIS A 138 4.46 -10.14 9.36
N ASP A 139 4.46 -9.86 10.66
CA ASP A 139 5.01 -10.76 11.67
C ASP A 139 4.28 -12.12 11.67
N ILE A 140 2.94 -12.12 11.73
CA ILE A 140 2.18 -13.38 11.77
C ILE A 140 2.32 -14.18 10.47
N LEU A 141 2.35 -13.52 9.30
CA LEU A 141 2.54 -14.19 8.01
C LEU A 141 3.95 -14.79 7.91
N GLY A 142 4.97 -14.08 8.39
CA GLY A 142 6.32 -14.60 8.52
C GLY A 142 6.39 -15.84 9.42
N GLN A 143 5.78 -15.78 10.60
CA GLN A 143 5.74 -16.92 11.54
C GLN A 143 4.99 -18.13 10.98
N LEU A 144 3.85 -17.92 10.31
CA LEU A 144 3.10 -19.01 9.70
C LEU A 144 3.86 -19.64 8.52
N LEU A 145 4.65 -18.83 7.80
CA LEU A 145 5.46 -19.27 6.67
C LEU A 145 6.64 -20.15 7.12
N THR A 146 7.34 -19.73 8.17
CA THR A 146 8.51 -20.45 8.70
C THR A 146 8.12 -21.59 9.64
N GLY A 147 6.91 -21.54 10.21
CA GLY A 147 6.50 -22.40 11.32
C GLY A 147 7.08 -21.97 12.67
N ASP A 148 7.75 -20.80 12.73
CA ASP A 148 8.39 -20.27 13.94
C ASP A 148 7.39 -19.42 14.75
N TYR A 149 6.46 -20.10 15.42
CA TYR A 149 5.52 -19.48 16.35
C TYR A 149 5.56 -20.18 17.72
N PRO A 150 5.35 -19.45 18.83
CA PRO A 150 5.44 -20.04 20.17
C PRO A 150 4.44 -21.20 20.41
N SER A 151 3.20 -21.06 19.89
CA SER A 151 2.21 -22.12 19.88
C SER A 151 1.12 -21.84 18.84
N LEU A 152 0.46 -22.89 18.36
CA LEU A 152 -0.66 -22.76 17.41
C LEU A 152 -1.83 -21.95 18.01
N ALA A 153 -2.06 -22.06 19.33
CA ALA A 153 -3.09 -21.30 20.03
C ALA A 153 -2.81 -19.78 20.00
N ILE A 154 -1.56 -19.37 20.27
CA ILE A 154 -1.14 -17.97 20.18
C ILE A 154 -1.22 -17.46 18.75
N ALA A 155 -0.77 -18.25 17.77
CA ALA A 155 -0.86 -17.89 16.36
C ALA A 155 -2.32 -17.67 15.91
N ARG A 156 -3.24 -18.56 16.31
CA ARG A 156 -4.68 -18.41 16.04
C ARG A 156 -5.26 -17.17 16.71
N GLN A 157 -4.97 -16.93 17.99
CA GLN A 157 -5.47 -15.76 18.70
C GLN A 157 -5.00 -14.44 18.06
N ARG A 158 -3.72 -14.35 17.68
CA ARG A 158 -3.18 -13.19 16.95
C ARG A 158 -3.85 -13.01 15.60
N ALA A 159 -4.07 -14.10 14.87
CA ALA A 159 -4.76 -14.08 13.59
C ALA A 159 -6.20 -13.57 13.73
N THR A 160 -6.96 -14.02 14.74
CA THR A 160 -8.31 -13.52 15.04
C THR A 160 -8.31 -12.01 15.29
N HIS A 161 -7.36 -11.49 16.08
CA HIS A 161 -7.25 -10.04 16.33
C HIS A 161 -6.96 -9.23 15.05
N LEU A 162 -6.22 -9.81 14.10
CA LEU A 162 -5.93 -9.21 12.80
C LEU A 162 -7.01 -9.48 11.74
N GLN A 163 -8.14 -10.08 12.14
CA GLN A 163 -9.23 -10.51 11.28
C GLN A 163 -8.80 -11.50 10.18
N LEU A 164 -7.75 -12.28 10.46
CA LEU A 164 -7.29 -13.39 9.64
C LEU A 164 -7.97 -14.67 10.12
N ALA A 165 -9.07 -15.07 9.48
CA ALA A 165 -9.78 -16.28 9.88
C ALA A 165 -8.95 -17.54 9.53
N LEU A 166 -8.27 -18.12 10.52
CA LEU A 166 -7.54 -19.39 10.40
C LEU A 166 -8.39 -20.62 10.79
N ASP A 167 -9.68 -20.42 10.99
CA ASP A 167 -10.61 -21.48 11.41
C ASP A 167 -11.08 -22.37 10.24
N ALA A 168 -10.77 -21.94 9.01
CA ALA A 168 -10.98 -22.70 7.78
C ALA A 168 -9.62 -23.08 7.14
N PRO A 169 -9.59 -24.08 6.24
CA PRO A 169 -8.40 -24.43 5.48
C PRO A 169 -7.83 -23.21 4.71
N ARG A 170 -6.53 -22.95 4.89
CA ARG A 170 -5.82 -21.81 4.29
C ARG A 170 -4.56 -22.29 3.59
N ARG A 171 -4.13 -21.53 2.58
CA ARG A 171 -2.84 -21.70 1.89
C ARG A 171 -2.06 -20.40 1.96
N LEU A 172 -0.75 -20.53 2.09
CA LEU A 172 0.20 -19.44 1.94
C LEU A 172 0.91 -19.59 0.60
N LEU A 173 0.76 -18.57 -0.24
CA LEU A 173 1.54 -18.42 -1.46
C LEU A 173 2.74 -17.52 -1.15
N ALA A 174 3.94 -18.05 -1.31
CA ALA A 174 5.18 -17.29 -1.29
C ALA A 174 5.60 -16.97 -2.71
N LEU A 175 5.95 -15.71 -2.98
CA LEU A 175 6.45 -15.20 -4.26
C LEU A 175 7.74 -14.44 -3.99
N ARG A 176 8.81 -14.76 -4.72
CA ARG A 176 10.09 -14.06 -4.61
C ARG A 176 10.50 -13.54 -5.99
N LEU A 177 10.83 -12.25 -6.08
CA LEU A 177 11.50 -11.73 -7.27
C LEU A 177 12.85 -12.43 -7.46
N SER A 178 13.10 -12.94 -8.67
CA SER A 178 14.31 -13.65 -9.04
C SER A 178 14.95 -13.03 -10.28
N GLY A 179 16.23 -13.31 -10.51
CA GLY A 179 16.95 -12.76 -11.66
C GLY A 179 17.28 -11.27 -11.54
N VAL A 180 17.33 -10.76 -10.30
CA VAL A 180 17.65 -9.35 -10.02
C VAL A 180 19.05 -8.99 -10.53
N ASP A 181 20.04 -9.85 -10.32
CA ASP A 181 21.43 -9.61 -10.76
C ASP A 181 21.52 -9.32 -12.27
N GLY A 182 20.83 -10.12 -13.10
CA GLY A 182 20.80 -9.92 -14.54
C GLY A 182 20.13 -8.61 -14.98
N LEU A 183 19.24 -8.06 -14.16
CA LEU A 183 18.62 -6.76 -14.40
C LEU A 183 19.62 -5.62 -14.15
N PHE A 184 20.40 -5.71 -13.07
CA PHE A 184 21.47 -4.73 -12.77
C PHE A 184 22.64 -4.82 -13.76
N GLU A 185 22.99 -6.02 -14.22
CA GLU A 185 24.01 -6.21 -15.26
C GLU A 185 23.61 -5.55 -16.59
N ARG A 186 22.34 -5.67 -17.00
CA ARG A 186 21.85 -5.12 -18.27
C ARG A 186 21.69 -3.60 -18.27
N HIS A 187 21.21 -3.04 -17.15
CA HIS A 187 20.77 -1.64 -17.09
C HIS A 187 21.71 -0.74 -16.28
N GLY A 188 22.73 -1.31 -15.64
CA GLY A 188 23.60 -0.60 -14.70
C GLY A 188 22.89 -0.26 -13.38
N LEU A 189 23.65 0.23 -12.39
CA LEU A 189 23.14 0.37 -11.01
C LEU A 189 21.93 1.32 -10.87
N ALA A 190 22.01 2.54 -11.42
CA ALA A 190 20.97 3.55 -11.22
C ALA A 190 19.68 3.30 -12.00
N HIS A 191 19.77 2.72 -13.21
CA HIS A 191 18.57 2.35 -13.97
C HIS A 191 18.03 1.00 -13.52
N GLY A 192 18.90 0.05 -13.21
CA GLY A 192 18.53 -1.24 -12.61
C GLY A 192 17.76 -1.08 -11.30
N GLU A 193 18.22 -0.22 -10.39
CA GLU A 193 17.52 0.09 -9.14
C GLU A 193 16.12 0.66 -9.39
N ARG A 194 15.98 1.63 -10.30
CA ARG A 194 14.68 2.23 -10.64
C ARG A 194 13.72 1.20 -11.23
N THR A 195 14.21 0.35 -12.14
CA THR A 195 13.39 -0.69 -12.76
C THR A 195 13.00 -1.77 -11.74
N TRP A 196 13.90 -2.18 -10.85
CA TRP A 196 13.59 -3.11 -9.75
C TRP A 196 12.55 -2.52 -8.79
N GLN A 197 12.71 -1.27 -8.35
CA GLN A 197 11.73 -0.58 -7.50
C GLN A 197 10.35 -0.48 -8.17
N ALA A 198 10.31 -0.09 -9.45
CA ALA A 198 9.07 0.01 -10.21
C ALA A 198 8.39 -1.37 -10.35
N THR A 199 9.15 -2.41 -10.63
CA THR A 199 8.63 -3.78 -10.74
C THR A 199 8.09 -4.29 -9.41
N ARG A 200 8.82 -4.05 -8.32
CA ARG A 200 8.40 -4.39 -6.96
C ARG A 200 7.10 -3.69 -6.57
N GLN A 201 6.97 -2.40 -6.88
CA GLN A 201 5.75 -1.63 -6.62
C GLN A 201 4.58 -2.16 -7.44
N ALA A 202 4.77 -2.43 -8.73
CA ALA A 202 3.72 -2.97 -9.60
C ALA A 202 3.21 -4.35 -9.13
N LEU A 203 4.12 -5.20 -8.63
CA LEU A 203 3.76 -6.48 -8.00
C LEU A 203 2.93 -6.29 -6.72
N GLU A 204 3.36 -5.38 -5.84
CA GLU A 204 2.64 -5.06 -4.61
C GLU A 204 1.22 -4.58 -4.93
N ASP A 205 1.08 -3.63 -5.87
CA ASP A 205 -0.21 -3.07 -6.27
C ASP A 205 -1.14 -4.13 -6.88
N GLN A 206 -0.60 -5.02 -7.74
CA GLN A 206 -1.37 -6.10 -8.35
C GLN A 206 -1.85 -7.12 -7.31
N LEU A 207 -0.99 -7.49 -6.36
CA LEU A 207 -1.34 -8.42 -5.28
C LEU A 207 -2.33 -7.80 -4.28
N GLU A 208 -2.17 -6.51 -3.94
CA GLU A 208 -3.14 -5.79 -3.11
C GLU A 208 -4.51 -5.72 -3.81
N ALA A 209 -4.54 -5.41 -5.12
CA ALA A 209 -5.77 -5.39 -5.90
C ALA A 209 -6.44 -6.78 -5.96
N TRP A 210 -5.64 -7.84 -6.14
CA TRP A 210 -6.14 -9.21 -6.13
C TRP A 210 -6.74 -9.60 -4.77
N CYS A 211 -6.09 -9.21 -3.66
CA CYS A 211 -6.58 -9.48 -2.30
C CYS A 211 -7.88 -8.72 -2.01
N ARG A 212 -8.02 -7.47 -2.47
CA ARG A 212 -9.24 -6.66 -2.30
C ARG A 212 -10.49 -7.33 -2.88
N GLN A 213 -10.33 -8.07 -3.98
CA GLN A 213 -11.44 -8.79 -4.62
C GLN A 213 -11.82 -10.10 -3.92
N ARG A 214 -11.05 -10.54 -2.92
CA ARG A 214 -11.19 -11.85 -2.28
C ARG A 214 -11.23 -11.73 -0.76
N PRO A 215 -12.42 -11.77 -0.16
CA PRO A 215 -12.58 -11.70 1.29
C PRO A 215 -11.68 -12.71 2.02
N GLY A 216 -11.02 -12.23 3.07
CA GLY A 216 -10.13 -13.05 3.89
C GLY A 216 -8.76 -13.33 3.26
N SER A 217 -8.45 -12.81 2.07
CA SER A 217 -7.08 -12.85 1.53
C SER A 217 -6.28 -11.65 2.01
N VAL A 218 -5.05 -11.87 2.44
CA VAL A 218 -4.16 -10.82 2.93
C VAL A 218 -2.75 -11.06 2.43
N MET A 219 -2.08 -10.00 1.98
CA MET A 219 -0.67 -10.04 1.64
C MET A 219 0.20 -9.35 2.68
N ALA A 220 1.47 -9.77 2.72
CA ALA A 220 2.56 -9.12 3.41
C ALA A 220 3.83 -9.16 2.54
N GLN A 221 4.65 -8.13 2.66
CA GLN A 221 5.98 -8.10 2.08
C GLN A 221 7.04 -8.31 3.18
N LEU A 222 7.73 -9.45 3.11
CA LEU A 222 8.82 -9.81 4.00
C LEU A 222 10.19 -9.40 3.41
N PRO A 223 11.25 -9.34 4.23
CA PRO A 223 12.60 -9.04 3.75
C PRO A 223 13.08 -9.95 2.61
N GLY A 224 13.89 -9.40 1.70
CA GLY A 224 14.46 -10.11 0.56
C GLY A 224 13.48 -10.36 -0.59
N ASP A 225 12.64 -9.37 -0.90
CA ASP A 225 11.65 -9.38 -2.00
C ASP A 225 10.68 -10.55 -1.98
N LEU A 226 10.33 -11.00 -0.76
CA LEU A 226 9.41 -12.09 -0.54
C LEU A 226 8.01 -11.54 -0.26
N PHE A 227 7.09 -11.75 -1.18
CA PHE A 227 5.68 -11.47 -1.00
C PHE A 227 4.98 -12.74 -0.54
N VAL A 228 4.18 -12.63 0.51
CA VAL A 228 3.41 -13.74 1.07
C VAL A 228 1.94 -13.38 1.01
N VAL A 229 1.13 -14.27 0.44
CA VAL A 229 -0.33 -14.12 0.35
C VAL A 229 -0.97 -15.28 1.12
N LEU A 230 -1.76 -14.97 2.13
CA LEU A 230 -2.68 -15.92 2.75
C LEU A 230 -3.99 -15.92 1.98
N MET A 231 -4.47 -17.09 1.60
CA MET A 231 -5.70 -17.28 0.84
C MET A 231 -6.48 -18.50 1.33
N ALA A 232 -7.76 -18.59 0.97
CA ALA A 232 -8.58 -19.77 1.26
C ALA A 232 -8.08 -20.99 0.48
N ASP A 233 -8.14 -22.17 1.08
CA ASP A 233 -7.85 -23.43 0.40
C ASP A 233 -9.14 -23.96 -0.22
N THR A 234 -9.41 -23.55 -1.46
CA THR A 234 -10.62 -23.91 -2.21
C THR A 234 -10.29 -24.87 -3.35
N HIS A 235 -11.29 -25.60 -3.83
CA HIS A 235 -11.10 -26.59 -4.90
C HIS A 235 -10.65 -25.95 -6.23
N ASP A 236 -11.01 -24.69 -6.47
CA ASP A 236 -10.63 -23.87 -7.63
C ASP A 236 -9.30 -23.13 -7.45
N LEU A 237 -8.55 -23.40 -6.37
CA LEU A 237 -7.27 -22.78 -6.10
C LEU A 237 -6.27 -22.92 -7.26
N PRO A 238 -6.11 -24.08 -7.93
CA PRO A 238 -5.19 -24.21 -9.06
C PRO A 238 -5.50 -23.24 -10.21
N ASP A 239 -6.77 -23.10 -10.58
CA ASP A 239 -7.21 -22.19 -11.64
C ASP A 239 -7.04 -20.73 -11.22
N THR A 240 -7.34 -20.44 -9.95
CA THR A 240 -7.13 -19.13 -9.35
C THR A 240 -5.67 -18.71 -9.36
N LEU A 241 -4.76 -19.63 -9.00
CA LEU A 241 -3.31 -19.39 -9.03
C LEU A 241 -2.81 -19.23 -10.47
N ALA A 242 -3.28 -20.05 -11.42
CA ALA A 242 -2.92 -19.90 -12.82
C ALA A 242 -3.34 -18.52 -13.38
N ALA A 243 -4.53 -18.03 -13.01
CA ALA A 243 -4.98 -16.70 -13.38
C ALA A 243 -4.13 -15.59 -12.73
N LEU A 244 -3.81 -15.73 -11.44
CA LEU A 244 -2.93 -14.81 -10.72
C LEU A 244 -1.54 -14.76 -11.36
N TYR A 245 -0.91 -15.89 -11.65
CA TYR A 245 0.42 -15.93 -12.26
C TYR A 245 0.46 -15.25 -13.63
N ARG A 246 -0.59 -15.40 -14.45
CA ARG A 246 -0.71 -14.65 -15.72
C ARG A 246 -0.76 -13.14 -15.51
N GLN A 247 -1.49 -12.69 -14.48
CA GLN A 247 -1.55 -11.26 -14.14
C GLN A 247 -0.19 -10.75 -13.63
N LEU A 248 0.49 -11.51 -12.78
CA LEU A 248 1.81 -11.14 -12.26
C LEU A 248 2.87 -11.06 -13.37
N GLN A 249 2.88 -12.02 -14.30
CA GLN A 249 3.78 -12.00 -15.47
C GLN A 249 3.61 -10.78 -16.37
N ALA A 250 2.41 -10.18 -16.39
CA ALA A 250 2.15 -8.97 -17.17
C ALA A 250 2.82 -7.74 -16.55
N VAL A 251 2.97 -7.72 -15.22
CA VAL A 251 3.55 -6.58 -14.48
C VAL A 251 5.03 -6.74 -14.16
N THR A 252 5.57 -7.97 -14.14
CA THR A 252 6.98 -8.20 -13.82
C THR A 252 7.96 -7.83 -14.93
N GLY A 253 7.49 -7.58 -16.15
CA GLY A 253 8.32 -7.13 -17.27
C GLY A 253 9.46 -8.10 -17.59
N GLU A 254 10.71 -7.65 -17.40
CA GLU A 254 11.94 -8.43 -17.57
C GLU A 254 12.34 -9.25 -16.33
N ALA A 255 11.72 -9.01 -15.18
CA ALA A 255 12.00 -9.74 -13.96
C ALA A 255 11.23 -11.07 -13.93
N GLU A 256 11.84 -12.06 -13.29
CA GLU A 256 11.23 -13.35 -13.04
C GLU A 256 10.74 -13.44 -11.59
N PHE A 257 9.90 -14.42 -11.29
CA PHE A 257 9.55 -14.74 -9.93
C PHE A 257 9.56 -16.26 -9.70
N ALA A 258 10.01 -16.67 -8.53
CA ALA A 258 9.82 -18.01 -8.00
C ALA A 258 8.58 -18.02 -7.08
N HIS A 259 7.85 -19.13 -7.03
CA HIS A 259 6.68 -19.27 -6.18
C HIS A 259 6.64 -20.60 -5.43
N GLY A 260 5.95 -20.63 -4.29
CA GLY A 260 5.72 -21.84 -3.53
C GLY A 260 4.41 -21.77 -2.76
N LEU A 261 3.75 -22.91 -2.59
CA LEU A 261 2.55 -23.04 -1.76
C LEU A 261 2.91 -23.76 -0.46
N VAL A 262 2.40 -23.24 0.64
CA VAL A 262 2.68 -23.69 1.99
C VAL A 262 1.37 -23.86 2.74
N GLU A 263 1.22 -24.98 3.45
CA GLU A 263 0.13 -25.16 4.42
C GLU A 263 0.53 -24.49 5.74
N PRO A 264 -0.32 -23.67 6.37
CA PRO A 264 -0.02 -23.13 7.70
C PRO A 264 0.33 -24.26 8.67
N GLY A 265 1.55 -24.24 9.22
CA GLY A 265 2.05 -25.26 10.16
C GLY A 265 2.85 -26.41 9.53
N ARG A 266 2.96 -26.49 8.20
CA ARG A 266 4.03 -27.23 7.51
C ARG A 266 4.98 -26.20 6.93
N GLY A 267 6.23 -26.17 7.38
CA GLY A 267 7.20 -25.17 6.93
C GLY A 267 7.37 -25.11 5.41
N LEU A 268 7.99 -24.04 4.90
CA LEU A 268 8.15 -23.79 3.47
C LEU A 268 8.73 -24.99 2.70
N CYS A 269 7.98 -25.56 1.75
CA CYS A 269 8.57 -26.39 0.71
C CYS A 269 9.35 -25.49 -0.26
N ALA A 270 10.43 -26.00 -0.87
CA ALA A 270 11.29 -25.23 -1.78
C ALA A 270 10.47 -24.48 -2.85
N LEU A 271 10.80 -23.21 -3.08
CA LEU A 271 10.15 -22.38 -4.11
C LEU A 271 10.44 -22.99 -5.49
N SER A 272 9.40 -23.20 -6.29
CA SER A 272 9.51 -23.61 -7.69
C SER A 272 9.68 -22.37 -8.58
N PRO A 273 10.44 -22.46 -9.69
CA PRO A 273 10.46 -21.38 -10.67
C PRO A 273 9.05 -21.13 -11.22
N GLY A 274 8.69 -19.86 -11.43
CA GLY A 274 7.41 -19.51 -12.02
C GLY A 274 7.27 -20.00 -13.46
N PRO A 275 6.04 -20.01 -14.01
CA PRO A 275 5.83 -20.42 -15.39
C PRO A 275 6.69 -19.55 -16.33
N GLN A 276 7.59 -20.18 -17.08
CA GLN A 276 8.42 -19.48 -18.07
C GLN A 276 7.59 -19.17 -19.31
N ARG A 277 7.89 -18.05 -19.99
CA ARG A 277 7.24 -17.74 -21.27
C ARG A 277 7.61 -18.83 -22.29
N GLY A 278 6.64 -19.69 -22.64
CA GLY A 278 6.71 -20.55 -23.83
C GLY A 278 6.93 -22.05 -23.63
N THR A 279 6.72 -22.64 -22.45
CA THR A 279 6.83 -24.12 -22.28
C THR A 279 5.48 -24.79 -21.95
N PRO A 280 5.13 -25.93 -22.59
CA PRO A 280 3.97 -26.72 -22.21
C PRO A 280 4.29 -27.61 -20.99
N GLY A 281 3.30 -27.68 -20.07
CA GLY A 281 3.08 -28.56 -18.90
C GLY A 281 4.19 -29.47 -18.34
N PRO A 282 4.35 -29.60 -17.00
CA PRO A 282 5.47 -30.32 -16.41
C PRO A 282 5.29 -31.84 -16.49
N GLY A 283 6.21 -32.51 -17.17
CA GLY A 283 6.57 -33.89 -16.88
C GLY A 283 7.31 -33.97 -15.53
N ARG A 284 6.96 -34.94 -14.70
CA ARG A 284 7.60 -35.22 -13.40
C ARG A 284 9.12 -35.45 -13.58
N GLY A 285 9.93 -34.56 -13.01
CA GLY A 285 11.37 -34.75 -12.79
C GLY A 285 11.69 -34.90 -11.30
N PRO A 286 12.75 -35.64 -10.91
CA PRO A 286 12.93 -36.14 -9.55
C PRO A 286 13.49 -35.09 -8.57
N ALA A 287 13.24 -35.32 -7.28
CA ALA A 287 13.57 -34.44 -6.16
C ALA A 287 15.10 -34.31 -5.90
N PRO A 288 15.60 -33.14 -5.44
CA PRO A 288 16.98 -33.00 -5.01
C PRO A 288 17.15 -33.32 -3.50
N ALA A 289 18.30 -33.93 -3.17
CA ALA A 289 18.74 -34.31 -1.83
C ALA A 289 19.32 -33.11 -1.02
N PRO A 290 19.38 -33.18 0.32
CA PRO A 290 19.70 -32.03 1.17
C PRO A 290 21.22 -31.86 1.35
N GLY A 291 21.71 -30.64 1.16
CA GLY A 291 23.11 -30.27 1.42
C GLY A 291 23.22 -28.82 1.88
N GLN A 292 23.45 -28.64 3.18
CA GLN A 292 23.75 -27.35 3.81
C GLN A 292 25.04 -26.76 3.24
N ARG A 293 25.03 -25.47 2.86
CA ARG A 293 26.23 -24.64 2.79
C ARG A 293 25.96 -23.29 3.43
N LEU A 294 26.55 -23.09 4.61
CA LEU A 294 26.78 -21.78 5.21
C LEU A 294 27.76 -20.99 4.33
N LEU A 295 27.41 -19.76 3.98
CA LEU A 295 28.35 -18.76 3.48
C LEU A 295 28.80 -17.89 4.65
N GLN A 296 30.08 -18.01 5.00
CA GLN A 296 30.80 -17.04 5.82
C GLN A 296 31.15 -15.83 4.93
N LEU A 297 30.75 -14.64 5.34
CA LEU A 297 31.23 -13.38 4.77
C LEU A 297 32.48 -12.95 5.54
N GLN A 298 33.56 -12.70 4.80
CA GLN A 298 34.74 -11.96 5.28
C GLN A 298 34.47 -10.46 5.23
#